data_AF-A0A6M3ZJ12-F1
#
_entry.id   AF-A0A6M3ZJ12-F1
#
_cell.length_a   1.000
_cell.length_b   1.000
_cell.length_c   1.000
_cell.angle_alpha   90.00
_cell.angle_beta   90.00
_cell.angle_gamma   90.00
#
_symmetry.space_group_name_H-M   'P 1'
#
loop_
_entity.id
_entity.type
_entity.pdbx_description
1 polymer ?
#
loop_
_entity_poly.entity_id
_entity_poly.type
_entity_poly.pdbx_seq_one_letter_code
_entity_poly.pdbx_strand_id
1 'polypeptide(L)'
;MFDHPLKQYALLKKFEEQVDARDVGGLPAELSESKHLRAYFGICRLVLGDDAFAETDQAAWVGQAKEIDAVVRQAVAEHSLNPQNIEAAIRKGLLPALFGLMGLDKAKEAIDQVIQVTRVGLARGEA
;
A
#
# COMPACT_ATOMS: atom_id res chain seq x y z
N MET A 1 16.76 2.14 -31.95
CA MET A 1 15.67 2.55 -32.86
C MET A 1 14.59 1.47 -32.72
N PHE A 2 13.36 1.86 -32.35
CA PHE A 2 12.28 0.92 -31.98
C PHE A 2 11.59 0.38 -33.23
N ASP A 3 12.11 -0.71 -33.80
CA ASP A 3 11.58 -1.31 -35.04
C ASP A 3 10.43 -2.29 -34.78
N HIS A 4 9.21 -1.74 -34.71
CA HIS A 4 7.98 -2.19 -35.39
C HIS A 4 6.72 -1.72 -34.61
N PRO A 5 5.72 -1.15 -35.29
CA PRO A 5 4.45 -0.70 -34.67
C PRO A 5 3.68 -1.82 -33.93
N LEU A 6 3.76 -3.05 -34.44
CA LEU A 6 3.06 -4.22 -33.87
C LEU A 6 3.65 -4.66 -32.53
N LYS A 7 4.95 -4.45 -32.30
CA LYS A 7 5.62 -4.84 -31.04
C LYS A 7 5.27 -3.86 -29.91
N GLN A 8 5.11 -2.57 -30.22
CA GLN A 8 4.65 -1.57 -29.27
C GLN A 8 3.20 -1.81 -28.85
N TYR A 9 2.32 -2.17 -29.80
CA TYR A 9 0.93 -2.54 -29.48
C TYR A 9 0.84 -3.80 -28.60
N ALA A 10 1.66 -4.81 -28.86
CA ALA A 10 1.71 -6.01 -28.03
C ALA A 10 2.25 -5.74 -26.61
N LEU A 11 3.23 -4.84 -26.48
CA LEU A 11 3.75 -4.38 -25.19
C LEU A 11 2.69 -3.58 -24.41
N LEU A 12 1.99 -2.68 -25.08
CA LEU A 12 0.91 -1.89 -24.51
C LEU A 12 -0.25 -2.78 -24.06
N LYS A 13 -0.65 -3.75 -24.87
CA LYS A 13 -1.73 -4.69 -24.54
C LYS A 13 -1.37 -5.60 -23.37
N LYS A 14 -0.12 -6.10 -23.30
CA LYS A 14 0.36 -6.84 -22.13
C LYS A 14 0.41 -5.98 -20.88
N PHE A 15 0.78 -4.71 -21.01
CA PHE A 15 0.76 -3.76 -19.91
C PHE A 15 -0.66 -3.46 -19.44
N GLU A 16 -1.61 -3.23 -20.35
CA GLU A 16 -3.04 -3.09 -20.05
C GLU A 16 -3.60 -4.33 -19.35
N GLU A 17 -3.29 -5.53 -19.87
CA GLU A 17 -3.68 -6.81 -19.25
C GLU A 17 -3.08 -6.98 -17.85
N GLN A 18 -1.84 -6.55 -17.61
CA GLN A 18 -1.20 -6.57 -16.28
C GLN A 18 -1.80 -5.55 -15.32
N VAL A 19 -2.13 -4.34 -15.81
CA VAL A 19 -2.80 -3.28 -15.05
C VAL A 19 -4.23 -3.70 -14.67
N ASP A 20 -4.98 -4.29 -15.61
CA ASP A 20 -6.35 -4.78 -15.39
C ASP A 20 -6.37 -6.02 -14.47
N ALA A 21 -5.40 -6.93 -14.61
CA ALA A 21 -5.24 -8.06 -13.71
C ALA A 21 -4.79 -7.65 -12.30
N ARG A 22 -4.38 -6.38 -12.11
CA ARG A 22 -3.66 -5.90 -10.92
C ARG A 22 -2.48 -6.80 -10.57
N ASP A 23 -1.88 -7.43 -11.57
CA ASP A 23 -0.74 -8.32 -11.44
C ASP A 23 0.52 -7.45 -11.39
N VAL A 24 0.66 -6.75 -10.27
CA VAL A 24 1.88 -6.03 -9.94
C VAL A 24 2.87 -7.11 -9.51
N GLY A 25 3.64 -7.64 -10.46
CA GLY A 25 4.59 -8.73 -10.22
C GLY A 25 5.36 -8.57 -8.90
N GLY A 26 5.37 -9.62 -8.08
CA GLY A 26 5.95 -9.61 -6.73
C GLY A 26 4.94 -9.48 -5.58
N LEU A 27 3.63 -9.42 -5.86
CA LEU A 27 2.62 -9.50 -4.80
C LEU A 27 2.54 -10.94 -4.22
N PRO A 28 2.65 -11.12 -2.90
CA PRO A 28 2.46 -12.42 -2.27
C PRO A 28 1.04 -12.96 -2.48
N ALA A 29 0.91 -14.27 -2.76
CA ALA A 29 -0.38 -14.92 -3.02
C ALA A 29 -1.38 -14.75 -1.86
N GLU A 30 -0.90 -14.68 -0.62
CA GLU A 30 -1.71 -14.45 0.58
C GLU A 30 -2.46 -13.10 0.57
N LEU A 31 -1.98 -12.12 -0.18
CA LEU A 31 -2.59 -10.79 -0.24
C LEU A 31 -3.59 -10.65 -1.38
N SER A 32 -3.67 -11.63 -2.30
CA SER A 32 -4.49 -11.55 -3.53
C SER A 32 -5.96 -11.20 -3.26
N GLU A 33 -6.53 -11.74 -2.19
CA GLU A 33 -7.95 -11.59 -1.84
C GLU A 33 -8.30 -10.23 -1.19
N SER A 34 -7.36 -9.59 -0.47
CA SER A 34 -7.65 -8.34 0.26
C SER A 34 -7.14 -7.10 -0.46
N LYS A 35 -8.06 -6.26 -0.94
CA LYS A 35 -7.72 -4.98 -1.58
C LYS A 35 -6.91 -4.05 -0.66
N HIS A 36 -7.23 -4.04 0.63
CA HIS A 36 -6.57 -3.19 1.64
C HIS A 36 -5.15 -3.66 1.90
N LEU A 37 -4.94 -4.97 2.11
CA LEU A 37 -3.60 -5.51 2.33
C LEU A 37 -2.69 -5.31 1.11
N ARG A 38 -3.22 -5.44 -0.11
CA ARG A 38 -2.47 -5.12 -1.34
C ARG A 38 -2.08 -3.65 -1.41
N ALA A 39 -2.99 -2.75 -1.06
CA ALA A 39 -2.71 -1.33 -1.03
C ALA A 39 -1.60 -1.00 -0.03
N TYR A 40 -1.67 -1.52 1.19
CA TYR A 40 -0.67 -1.24 2.23
C TYR A 40 0.70 -1.84 1.89
N PHE A 41 0.75 -3.07 1.37
CA PHE A 41 1.99 -3.66 0.86
C PHE A 41 2.60 -2.82 -0.27
N GLY A 42 1.76 -2.39 -1.22
CA GLY A 42 2.17 -1.54 -2.35
C GLY A 42 2.69 -0.17 -1.90
N ILE A 43 2.08 0.44 -0.87
CA ILE A 43 2.55 1.71 -0.30
C ILE A 43 3.97 1.56 0.28
N CYS A 44 4.22 0.50 1.05
CA CYS A 44 5.56 0.26 1.60
C CYS A 44 6.60 0.11 0.48
N ARG A 45 6.28 -0.64 -0.57
CA ARG A 45 7.16 -0.82 -1.75
C ARG A 45 7.40 0.48 -2.50
N LEU A 46 6.35 1.27 -2.72
CA LEU A 46 6.43 2.55 -3.42
C LEU A 46 7.34 3.55 -2.70
N VAL A 47 7.18 3.67 -1.38
CA VAL A 47 7.90 4.65 -0.55
C VAL A 47 9.35 4.24 -0.32
N LEU A 48 9.61 2.95 -0.16
CA LEU A 48 10.99 2.46 0.03
C LEU A 48 11.80 2.48 -1.28
N GLY A 49 11.15 2.23 -2.41
CA GLY A 49 11.80 1.90 -3.68
C GLY A 49 12.16 0.42 -3.73
N ASP A 50 12.23 -0.12 -4.95
CA ASP A 50 12.40 -1.58 -5.17
C ASP A 50 13.66 -2.15 -4.53
N ASP A 51 14.80 -1.45 -4.61
CA ASP A 51 16.08 -1.92 -4.07
C ASP A 51 16.04 -2.08 -2.54
N ALA A 52 15.64 -1.03 -1.81
CA ALA A 52 15.56 -1.06 -0.36
C ALA A 52 14.43 -1.96 0.15
N PHE A 53 13.34 -2.10 -0.61
CA PHE A 53 12.26 -3.01 -0.27
C PHE A 53 12.71 -4.47 -0.34
N ALA A 54 13.55 -4.82 -1.32
CA ALA A 54 14.07 -6.18 -1.52
C ALA A 54 15.10 -6.61 -0.46
N GLU A 55 15.67 -5.68 0.30
CA GLU A 55 16.59 -5.99 1.43
C GLU A 55 15.88 -6.64 2.62
N THR A 56 14.57 -6.49 2.71
CA THR A 56 13.74 -7.04 3.78
C THR A 56 12.90 -8.21 3.26
N ASP A 57 12.73 -9.24 4.09
CA ASP A 57 11.93 -10.42 3.74
C ASP A 57 10.49 -10.02 3.37
N GLN A 58 10.00 -10.57 2.25
CA GLN A 58 8.63 -10.41 1.79
C GLN A 58 7.61 -10.81 2.87
N ALA A 59 7.92 -11.81 3.70
CA ALA A 59 7.05 -12.20 4.82
C ALA A 59 6.92 -11.09 5.87
N ALA A 60 7.98 -10.31 6.12
CA ALA A 60 7.93 -9.16 7.02
C ALA A 60 7.04 -8.06 6.44
N TRP A 61 7.10 -7.80 5.14
CA TRP A 61 6.21 -6.84 4.48
C TRP A 61 4.75 -7.28 4.46
N VAL A 62 4.48 -8.57 4.34
CA VAL A 62 3.13 -9.13 4.53
C VAL A 62 2.63 -8.88 5.95
N GLY A 63 3.48 -9.14 6.96
CA GLY A 63 3.18 -8.84 8.36
C GLY A 63 2.89 -7.35 8.58
N GLN A 64 3.72 -6.48 8.01
CA GLN A 64 3.56 -5.03 8.13
C GLN A 64 2.25 -4.56 7.50
N ALA A 65 1.86 -5.10 6.34
CA ALA A 65 0.58 -4.77 5.70
C ALA A 65 -0.63 -5.20 6.56
N LYS A 66 -0.55 -6.36 7.23
CA LYS A 66 -1.57 -6.84 8.17
C LYS A 66 -1.66 -5.94 9.41
N GLU A 67 -0.53 -5.47 9.94
CA GLU A 67 -0.51 -4.52 11.06
C GLU A 67 -1.11 -3.17 10.67
N ILE A 68 -0.78 -2.64 9.47
CA ILE A 68 -1.38 -1.40 8.96
C ILE A 68 -2.90 -1.53 8.89
N ASP A 69 -3.42 -2.62 8.32
CA ASP A 69 -4.86 -2.87 8.23
C ASP A 69 -5.53 -2.93 9.60
N ALA A 70 -4.90 -3.58 10.58
CA ALA A 70 -5.42 -3.65 11.94
C ALA A 70 -5.51 -2.26 12.60
N VAL A 71 -4.46 -1.43 12.49
CA VAL A 71 -4.44 -0.08 13.06
C VAL A 71 -5.48 0.82 12.39
N VAL A 72 -5.63 0.74 11.06
CA VAL A 72 -6.64 1.52 10.34
C VAL A 72 -8.05 1.12 10.78
N ARG A 73 -8.35 -0.18 10.82
CA ARG A 73 -9.67 -0.67 11.27
C ARG A 73 -9.98 -0.23 12.70
N GLN A 74 -9.00 -0.31 13.60
CA GLN A 74 -9.17 0.12 14.98
C GLN A 74 -9.44 1.63 15.04
N ALA A 75 -8.66 2.45 14.33
CA ALA A 75 -8.85 3.90 14.29
C ALA A 75 -10.25 4.28 13.75
N VAL A 76 -10.70 3.61 12.68
CA VAL A 76 -12.04 3.83 12.11
C VAL A 76 -13.14 3.41 13.10
N ALA A 77 -12.99 2.26 13.76
CA ALA A 77 -13.97 1.79 14.74
C ALA A 77 -14.09 2.73 15.96
N GLU A 78 -12.97 3.27 16.45
CA GLU A 78 -12.93 4.13 17.64
C GLU A 78 -13.34 5.59 17.36
N HIS A 79 -13.19 6.05 16.12
CA HIS A 79 -13.31 7.47 15.76
C HIS A 79 -14.20 7.73 14.53
N SER A 80 -15.11 6.81 14.21
CA SER A 80 -15.96 6.83 13.01
C SER A 80 -16.70 8.15 12.73
N LEU A 81 -16.98 8.94 13.77
CA LEU A 81 -17.67 10.23 13.66
C LEU A 81 -16.75 11.41 13.35
N ASN A 82 -15.43 11.25 13.49
CA ASN A 82 -14.46 12.32 13.30
C ASN A 82 -13.24 11.84 12.49
N PRO A 83 -13.19 12.15 11.17
CA PRO A 83 -12.08 11.79 10.30
C PRO A 83 -10.71 12.28 10.79
N GLN A 84 -10.63 13.44 11.44
CA GLN A 84 -9.36 13.97 11.96
C GLN A 84 -8.81 13.10 13.10
N ASN A 85 -9.70 12.55 13.94
CA ASN A 85 -9.30 11.63 15.00
C ASN A 85 -8.83 10.28 14.44
N ILE A 86 -9.48 9.77 13.37
CA ILE A 86 -9.02 8.57 12.66
C ILE A 86 -7.58 8.77 12.16
N GLU A 87 -7.33 9.90 11.49
CA GLU A 87 -5.99 10.21 10.96
C GLU A 87 -4.94 10.35 12.06
N ALA A 88 -5.27 11.02 13.16
CA ALA A 88 -4.38 11.16 14.31
C ALA A 88 -4.05 9.80 14.94
N ALA A 89 -5.04 8.92 15.09
CA ALA A 89 -4.85 7.56 15.60
C ALA A 89 -3.98 6.72 14.66
N ILE A 90 -4.19 6.78 13.34
CA ILE A 90 -3.34 6.12 12.34
C ILE A 90 -1.89 6.60 12.45
N ARG A 91 -1.66 7.93 12.48
CA ARG A 91 -0.31 8.51 12.64
C ARG A 91 0.38 7.98 13.89
N LYS A 92 -0.32 8.00 15.02
CA LYS A 92 0.22 7.55 16.30
C LYS A 92 0.51 6.04 16.31
N GLY A 93 -0.38 5.23 15.75
CA GLY A 93 -0.27 3.77 15.77
C GLY A 93 0.82 3.23 14.84
N LEU A 94 0.99 3.83 13.66
CA LEU A 94 1.91 3.32 12.64
C LEU A 94 3.34 3.84 12.76
N LEU A 95 3.54 5.03 13.35
CA LEU A 95 4.85 5.68 13.36
C LEU A 95 5.95 4.82 14.00
N PRO A 96 5.76 4.17 15.17
CA PRO A 96 6.81 3.37 15.78
C PRO A 96 7.24 2.17 14.90
N ALA A 97 6.28 1.45 14.34
CA ALA A 97 6.53 0.27 13.51
C ALA A 97 7.23 0.64 12.20
N LEU A 98 6.70 1.63 11.48
CA LEU A 98 7.26 2.04 10.19
C LEU A 98 8.61 2.75 10.34
N PHE A 99 8.81 3.53 11.41
CA PHE A 99 10.10 4.16 11.67
C PHE A 99 11.24 3.12 11.77
N GLY A 100 10.99 1.99 12.44
CA GLY A 100 11.98 0.91 12.58
C GLY A 100 12.37 0.25 11.27
N LEU A 101 11.50 0.28 10.24
CA LEU A 101 11.72 -0.40 8.96
C LEU A 101 12.26 0.51 7.86
N MET A 102 11.83 1.77 7.81
CA MET A 102 12.16 2.66 6.68
C MET A 102 12.72 4.03 7.09
N GLY A 103 12.88 4.28 8.39
CA GLY A 103 13.32 5.58 8.90
C GLY A 103 12.20 6.63 8.90
N LEU A 104 12.46 7.78 9.52
CA LEU A 104 11.41 8.76 9.86
C LEU A 104 10.70 9.38 8.65
N ASP A 105 11.47 9.80 7.65
CA ASP A 105 10.90 10.55 6.52
C ASP A 105 10.00 9.64 5.66
N LYS A 106 10.52 8.46 5.31
CA LYS A 106 9.74 7.43 4.59
C LYS A 106 8.55 6.93 5.41
N ALA A 107 8.71 6.76 6.73
CA ALA A 107 7.59 6.36 7.58
C ALA A 107 6.44 7.39 7.54
N LYS A 108 6.76 8.68 7.62
CA LYS A 108 5.75 9.74 7.51
C LYS A 108 5.06 9.73 6.15
N GLU A 109 5.82 9.56 5.07
CA GLU A 109 5.27 9.48 3.71
C GLU A 109 4.32 8.28 3.56
N ALA A 110 4.72 7.09 4.02
CA ALA A 110 3.87 5.90 3.99
C ALA A 110 2.58 6.10 4.80
N ILE A 111 2.67 6.73 5.97
CA ILE A 111 1.50 7.04 6.81
C ILE A 111 0.55 8.02 6.10
N ASP A 112 1.08 9.03 5.43
CA ASP A 112 0.26 9.99 4.67
C ASP A 112 -0.48 9.30 3.52
N GLN A 113 0.17 8.36 2.82
CA GLN A 113 -0.47 7.55 1.78
C GLN A 113 -1.55 6.62 2.36
N VAL A 114 -1.30 5.97 3.49
CA VAL A 114 -2.30 5.15 4.19
C VAL A 114 -3.53 5.99 4.56
N ILE A 115 -3.33 7.19 5.11
CA ILE A 115 -4.41 8.13 5.43
C ILE A 115 -5.22 8.49 4.19
N GLN A 116 -4.55 8.73 3.05
CA GLN A 116 -5.23 9.06 1.81
C GLN A 116 -6.09 7.89 1.31
N VAL A 117 -5.60 6.65 1.42
CA VAL A 117 -6.39 5.44 1.12
C VAL A 117 -7.60 5.35 2.05
N THR A 118 -7.43 5.58 3.35
CA THR A 118 -8.52 5.56 4.33
C THR A 118 -9.57 6.64 4.03
N ARG A 119 -9.16 7.86 3.69
CA ARG A 119 -10.07 8.94 3.29
C ARG A 119 -10.94 8.57 2.09
N VAL A 120 -10.31 8.02 1.04
CA VAL A 120 -11.02 7.59 -0.16
C VAL A 120 -11.95 6.41 0.15
N GLY A 121 -11.51 5.47 0.99
CA GLY A 121 -12.34 4.35 1.47
C GLY A 121 -13.58 4.82 2.23
N LEU A 122 -13.43 5.76 3.17
CA LEU A 122 -14.53 6.34 3.94
C LEU A 122 -15.53 7.07 3.03
N ALA A 123 -15.04 7.85 2.06
CA ALA A 123 -15.88 8.55 1.10
C ALA A 123 -16.72 7.60 0.20
N ARG A 124 -16.26 6.35 0.02
CA ARG A 124 -16.93 5.30 -0.77
C ARG A 124 -17.73 4.31 0.08
N GLY A 125 -17.67 4.38 1.41
CA GLY A 125 -18.28 3.40 2.31
C GLY A 125 -17.55 2.04 2.34
N GLU A 126 -16.25 2.03 2.04
CA GLU A 126 -15.43 0.83 1.90
C GLU A 126 -14.28 0.74 2.94
N ALA A 127 -14.33 1.58 3.97
CA ALA A 127 -13.31 1.67 5.01
C ALA A 127 -13.28 0.44 5.91
#